data_AF-K2S7R9-F1
#
_entry.id   AF-K2S7R9-F1
#
_cell.length_a   1.000
_cell.length_b   1.000
_cell.length_c   1.000
_cell.angle_alpha   90.00
_cell.angle_beta   90.00
_cell.angle_gamma   90.00
#
_symmetry.space_group_name_H-M   'P 1'
#
loop_
_entity.id
_entity.type
_entity.pdbx_description
1 polymer ?
#
loop_
_entity_poly.entity_id
_entity_poly.type
_entity_poly.pdbx_seq_one_letter_code
_entity_poly.pdbx_strand_id
1 'polypeptide(L)'
;MSHSFSSSYVKEMEEYLDTNIKLLKDKIASRAERNEAFDLKKLLDFYIFDVLGELAFSQSFNTMPEEDESRMPPVKENTLLGVTTGSWTAMAPLLRDIVPKIPIKVIRDLVKGRVGCGQLAVQCVQRRLEALQDIEAGSAASSKQRKDLLTNLILARHPDTGEKLAMRDLVSEAFGFM
;
A
#
# COMPACT_ATOMS: atom_id res chain seq x y z
N MET A 1 4.55 -14.14 8.16
CA MET A 1 4.99 -12.72 8.12
C MET A 1 6.43 -12.50 8.58
N SER A 2 6.93 -13.15 9.65
CA SER A 2 8.28 -12.90 10.19
C SER A 2 9.44 -13.03 9.19
N HIS A 3 9.35 -13.95 8.23
CA HIS A 3 10.40 -14.15 7.22
C HIS A 3 10.53 -12.97 6.23
N SER A 4 9.42 -12.27 5.93
CA SER A 4 9.40 -11.10 5.06
C SER A 4 10.05 -9.86 5.68
N PHE A 5 10.30 -9.87 6.98
CA PHE A 5 11.00 -8.80 7.72
C PHE A 5 12.38 -9.26 8.21
N SER A 6 12.94 -10.32 7.63
CA SER A 6 14.31 -10.75 7.95
C SER A 6 15.34 -9.70 7.48
N SER A 7 16.45 -9.58 8.21
CA SER A 7 17.47 -8.55 7.92
C SER A 7 18.05 -8.66 6.50
N SER A 8 18.22 -9.87 5.97
CA SER A 8 18.64 -10.08 4.59
C SER A 8 17.62 -9.56 3.58
N TYR A 9 16.33 -9.78 3.85
CA TYR A 9 15.24 -9.34 2.98
C TYR A 9 15.08 -7.81 2.97
N VAL A 10 15.17 -7.19 4.15
CA VAL A 10 15.15 -5.72 4.27
C VAL A 10 16.33 -5.09 3.52
N LYS A 11 17.51 -5.71 3.61
CA LYS A 11 18.70 -5.23 2.91
C LYS A 11 18.54 -5.24 1.38
N GLU A 12 17.87 -6.24 0.83
CA GLU A 12 17.59 -6.29 -0.61
C GLU A 12 16.60 -5.22 -1.07
N MET A 13 15.80 -4.67 -0.15
CA MET A 13 14.84 -3.61 -0.41
C MET A 13 15.42 -2.19 -0.23
N GLU A 14 16.63 -2.04 0.34
CA GLU A 14 17.28 -0.75 0.61
C GLU A 14 17.42 0.10 -0.67
N GLU A 15 17.65 -0.52 -1.83
CA GLU A 15 17.80 0.21 -3.10
C GLU A 15 16.57 1.07 -3.45
N TYR A 16 15.37 0.61 -3.09
CA TYR A 16 14.13 1.35 -3.33
C TYR A 16 13.95 2.49 -2.32
N LEU A 17 14.43 2.31 -1.09
CA LEU A 17 14.48 3.39 -0.09
C LEU A 17 15.46 4.48 -0.51
N ASP A 18 16.67 4.10 -0.95
CA ASP A 18 17.71 5.03 -1.40
C ASP A 18 17.26 5.85 -2.60
N THR A 19 16.51 5.24 -3.53
CA THR A 19 15.96 5.95 -4.69
C THR A 19 14.91 6.99 -4.26
N ASN A 20 13.96 6.60 -3.40
CA ASN A 20 12.90 7.50 -2.95
C ASN A 20 13.41 8.61 -2.01
N ILE A 21 14.39 8.32 -1.14
CA ILE A 21 14.96 9.33 -0.24
C ILE A 21 15.80 10.35 -1.01
N LYS A 22 16.45 9.93 -2.10
CA LYS A 22 17.13 10.86 -3.00
C LYS A 22 16.15 11.86 -3.62
N LEU A 23 15.02 11.38 -4.15
CA LEU A 23 13.97 12.26 -4.69
C LEU A 23 13.44 13.23 -3.63
N LEU A 24 13.21 12.76 -2.40
CA LEU A 24 12.79 13.62 -1.28
C LEU A 24 13.82 14.73 -1.01
N LYS A 25 15.11 14.37 -0.93
CA LYS A 25 16.19 15.33 -0.69
C LYS A 25 16.31 16.35 -1.81
N ASP A 26 16.21 15.91 -3.07
CA ASP A 26 16.29 16.79 -4.24
C ASP A 26 15.14 17.81 -4.23
N LYS A 27 13.92 17.39 -3.86
CA LYS A 27 12.78 18.31 -3.71
C LYS A 27 12.95 19.30 -2.57
N ILE A 28 13.45 18.86 -1.41
CA ILE A 28 13.71 19.76 -0.27
C ILE A 28 14.81 20.77 -0.64
N ALA A 29 15.89 20.32 -1.26
CA ALA A 29 16.99 21.18 -1.71
C ALA A 29 16.49 22.24 -2.70
N SER A 30 15.71 21.85 -3.70
CA SER A 30 15.13 22.78 -4.69
C SER A 30 14.23 23.86 -4.05
N ARG A 31 13.45 23.50 -3.03
CA ARG A 31 12.61 24.49 -2.30
C ARG A 31 13.44 25.41 -1.42
N ALA A 32 14.47 24.88 -0.77
CA ALA A 32 15.40 25.66 0.04
C ALA A 32 16.19 26.67 -0.81
N GLU A 33 16.70 26.26 -1.98
CA GLU A 33 17.39 27.13 -2.93
C GLU A 33 16.49 28.29 -3.42
N ARG A 34 15.19 28.02 -3.58
CA ARG A 34 14.19 29.02 -3.98
C ARG A 34 13.65 29.86 -2.82
N ASN A 35 14.09 29.61 -1.57
CA ASN A 35 13.53 30.19 -0.34
C ASN A 35 12.00 30.08 -0.27
N GLU A 36 11.46 28.96 -0.74
CA GLU A 36 10.02 28.70 -0.78
C GLU A 36 9.58 27.99 0.51
N ALA A 37 8.56 28.54 1.19
CA ALA A 37 7.92 27.84 2.31
C ALA A 37 7.09 26.66 1.79
N PHE A 38 7.16 25.52 2.47
CA PHE A 38 6.39 24.34 2.10
C PHE A 38 5.97 23.51 3.30
N ASP A 39 4.93 22.70 3.09
CA ASP A 39 4.46 21.72 4.07
C ASP A 39 5.31 20.43 3.99
N LEU A 40 6.22 20.26 4.95
CA LEU A 40 7.04 19.07 5.06
C LEU A 40 6.20 17.81 5.32
N LYS A 41 5.09 17.92 6.06
CA LYS A 41 4.22 16.79 6.35
C LYS A 41 3.64 16.23 5.05
N LYS A 42 3.14 17.10 4.17
CA LYS A 42 2.59 16.69 2.87
C LYS A 42 3.65 16.02 2.00
N LEU A 43 4.87 16.56 1.97
CA LEU A 43 5.98 15.98 1.22
C LEU A 43 6.38 14.59 1.76
N LEU A 44 6.38 14.42 3.07
CA LEU A 44 6.61 13.12 3.72
C LEU A 44 5.47 12.13 3.46
N ASP A 45 4.22 12.59 3.41
CA ASP A 45 3.09 11.71 3.06
C ASP A 45 3.34 11.10 1.66
N PHE A 46 3.68 11.91 0.64
CA PHE A 46 4.02 11.39 -0.70
C PHE A 46 5.19 10.40 -0.70
N TYR A 47 6.26 10.72 0.06
CA TYR A 47 7.40 9.82 0.21
C TYR A 47 7.02 8.46 0.77
N ILE A 48 6.25 8.44 1.86
CA ILE A 48 5.86 7.21 2.52
C ILE A 48 4.98 6.37 1.59
N PHE A 49 4.06 6.98 0.84
CA PHE A 49 3.22 6.23 -0.09
C PHE A 49 4.02 5.58 -1.21
N ASP A 50 4.92 6.30 -1.86
CA ASP A 50 5.75 5.73 -2.92
C ASP A 50 6.67 4.62 -2.39
N VAL A 51 7.25 4.81 -1.19
CA VAL A 51 8.06 3.77 -0.53
C VAL A 51 7.21 2.53 -0.21
N LEU A 52 6.04 2.69 0.41
CA LEU A 52 5.17 1.55 0.71
C LEU A 52 4.74 0.83 -0.56
N GLY A 53 4.44 1.57 -1.63
CA GLY A 53 4.17 1.02 -2.95
C GLY A 53 5.32 0.12 -3.44
N GLU A 54 6.54 0.63 -3.40
CA GLU A 54 7.71 -0.08 -3.88
C GLU A 54 8.04 -1.32 -3.02
N LEU A 55 7.94 -1.21 -1.70
CA LEU A 55 8.29 -2.27 -0.77
C LEU A 55 7.21 -3.35 -0.63
N ALA A 56 5.94 -2.95 -0.62
CA ALA A 56 4.82 -3.87 -0.41
C ALA A 56 4.30 -4.45 -1.72
N PHE A 57 4.25 -3.65 -2.80
CA PHE A 57 3.52 -4.00 -4.03
C PHE A 57 4.39 -4.03 -5.30
N SER A 58 5.71 -3.81 -5.18
CA SER A 58 6.62 -3.66 -6.33
C SER A 58 6.15 -2.62 -7.34
N GLN A 59 5.58 -1.52 -6.86
CA GLN A 59 5.05 -0.43 -7.70
C GLN A 59 5.13 0.91 -6.97
N SER A 60 5.81 1.89 -7.55
CA SER A 60 5.60 3.28 -7.15
C SER A 60 4.21 3.76 -7.58
N PHE A 61 3.55 4.53 -6.71
CA PHE A 61 2.34 5.26 -7.04
C PHE A 61 2.64 6.59 -7.76
N ASN A 62 3.92 6.93 -7.90
CA ASN A 62 4.42 8.15 -8.53
C ASN A 62 3.78 9.41 -7.94
N THR A 63 3.50 9.39 -6.64
CA THR A 63 2.89 10.52 -5.93
C THR A 63 3.91 11.60 -5.63
N MET A 64 5.18 11.25 -5.42
CA MET A 64 6.24 12.21 -5.15
C MET A 64 6.64 13.03 -6.38
N PRO A 65 6.93 12.46 -7.57
CA PRO A 65 7.33 13.25 -8.73
C PRO A 65 6.26 14.29 -9.11
N GLU A 66 5.00 13.86 -9.12
CA GLU A 66 3.85 14.67 -9.57
C GLU A 66 3.23 15.55 -8.48
N GLU A 67 3.47 15.24 -7.19
CA GLU A 67 2.83 15.88 -6.02
C GLU A 67 1.29 15.91 -6.12
N ASP A 68 0.73 14.89 -6.76
CA ASP A 68 -0.69 14.77 -7.02
C ASP A 68 -1.39 14.04 -5.86
N GLU A 69 -2.10 14.79 -5.02
CA GLU A 69 -2.90 14.24 -3.93
C GLU A 69 -4.03 13.32 -4.42
N SER A 70 -4.50 13.48 -5.66
CA SER A 70 -5.59 12.63 -6.18
C SER A 70 -5.16 11.18 -6.40
N ARG A 71 -3.84 10.94 -6.48
CA ARG A 71 -3.23 9.61 -6.58
C ARG A 71 -2.96 8.98 -5.21
N MET A 72 -3.04 9.76 -4.13
CA MET A 72 -2.89 9.20 -2.80
C MET A 72 -4.16 8.43 -2.44
N PRO A 73 -4.04 7.20 -1.92
CA PRO A 73 -5.19 6.54 -1.36
C PRO A 73 -5.76 7.38 -0.20
N PRO A 74 -7.09 7.40 -0.04
CA PRO A 74 -7.79 8.18 1.00
C PRO A 74 -7.61 7.53 2.39
N VAL A 75 -6.35 7.52 2.88
CA VAL A 75 -5.94 6.85 4.11
C VAL A 75 -6.47 7.54 5.35
N LYS A 76 -6.64 8.87 5.32
CA LYS A 76 -7.24 9.62 6.44
C LYS A 76 -8.66 9.14 6.69
N GLU A 77 -9.45 9.05 5.63
CA GLU A 77 -10.83 8.59 5.63
C GLU A 77 -10.93 7.12 6.08
N ASN A 78 -10.08 6.26 5.51
CA ASN A 78 -10.02 4.85 5.88
C ASN A 78 -9.65 4.66 7.36
N THR A 79 -8.61 5.36 7.84
CA THR A 79 -8.13 5.29 9.22
C THR A 79 -9.18 5.77 10.19
N LEU A 80 -9.81 6.92 9.92
CA LEU A 80 -10.85 7.46 10.81
C LEU A 80 -12.04 6.52 10.90
N LEU A 81 -12.50 5.96 9.78
CA LEU A 81 -13.59 4.98 9.78
C LEU A 81 -13.19 3.70 10.52
N GLY A 82 -11.97 3.21 10.31
CA GLY A 82 -11.46 2.00 10.95
C GLY A 82 -11.35 2.14 12.47
N VAL A 83 -10.81 3.27 12.95
CA VAL A 83 -10.69 3.54 14.39
C VAL A 83 -12.07 3.73 15.02
N THR A 84 -12.93 4.55 14.45
CA THR A 84 -14.26 4.82 15.03
C THR A 84 -15.14 3.57 15.08
N THR A 85 -15.12 2.73 14.05
CA THR A 85 -15.88 1.47 14.05
C THR A 85 -15.20 0.38 14.90
N GLY A 86 -13.86 0.35 14.95
CA GLY A 86 -13.08 -0.59 15.73
C GLY A 86 -13.11 -0.32 17.23
N SER A 87 -13.23 0.93 17.66
CA SER A 87 -13.38 1.30 19.09
C SER A 87 -14.69 0.80 19.69
N TRP A 88 -15.70 0.46 18.87
CA TRP A 88 -16.98 -0.08 19.33
C TRP A 88 -17.23 -1.49 18.79
N THR A 89 -16.34 -2.42 19.15
CA THR A 89 -16.34 -3.82 18.65
C THR A 89 -17.70 -4.51 18.77
N ALA A 90 -18.44 -4.31 19.86
CA ALA A 90 -19.76 -4.89 20.07
C ALA A 90 -20.81 -4.43 19.04
N MET A 91 -20.67 -3.21 18.53
CA MET A 91 -21.57 -2.61 17.54
C MET A 91 -21.00 -2.67 16.12
N ALA A 92 -19.76 -3.12 15.93
CA ALA A 92 -19.10 -3.20 14.64
C ALA A 92 -19.92 -3.88 13.52
N PRO A 93 -20.60 -5.03 13.73
CA PRO A 93 -21.42 -5.63 12.67
C PRO A 93 -22.61 -4.73 12.28
N LEU A 94 -23.25 -4.10 13.26
CA LEU A 94 -24.37 -3.20 13.01
C LEU A 94 -23.92 -1.89 12.33
N LEU A 95 -22.81 -1.31 12.78
CA LEU A 95 -22.21 -0.13 12.16
C LEU A 95 -21.81 -0.39 10.71
N ARG A 96 -21.27 -1.58 10.40
CA ARG A 96 -20.93 -1.97 9.03
C ARG A 96 -22.12 -1.89 8.08
N ASP A 97 -23.31 -2.26 8.54
CA ASP A 97 -24.51 -2.29 7.70
C ASP A 97 -25.27 -0.95 7.67
N ILE A 98 -25.15 -0.14 8.72
CA ILE A 98 -25.86 1.14 8.85
C ILE A 98 -25.04 2.28 8.25
N VAL A 99 -23.75 2.37 8.54
CA VAL A 99 -22.88 3.49 8.16
C VAL A 99 -22.92 3.80 6.64
N PRO A 100 -22.88 2.81 5.72
CA PRO A 100 -22.99 3.06 4.29
C PRO A 100 -24.33 3.64 3.84
N LYS A 101 -25.40 3.47 4.63
CA LYS A 101 -26.76 3.93 4.30
C LYS A 101 -27.02 5.37 4.74
N ILE A 102 -26.13 5.96 5.55
CA ILE A 102 -26.34 7.31 6.10
C ILE A 102 -26.06 8.35 5.00
N PRO A 103 -27.01 9.23 4.65
CA PRO A 103 -26.87 10.18 3.55
C PRO A 103 -26.02 11.42 3.90
N ILE A 104 -25.15 11.35 4.92
CA ILE A 104 -24.29 12.45 5.36
C ILE A 104 -23.00 12.45 4.54
N LYS A 105 -22.64 13.60 3.96
CA LYS A 105 -21.47 13.76 3.08
C LYS A 105 -20.19 13.22 3.71
N VAL A 106 -19.86 13.63 4.94
CA VAL A 106 -18.66 13.20 5.65
C VAL A 106 -18.60 11.67 5.76
N ILE A 107 -19.68 11.03 6.18
CA ILE A 107 -19.74 9.57 6.32
C ILE A 107 -19.60 8.87 4.96
N ARG A 108 -20.22 9.42 3.92
CA ARG A 108 -20.08 8.90 2.57
C ARG A 108 -18.64 9.00 2.07
N ASP A 109 -17.95 10.09 2.37
CA ASP A 109 -16.54 10.29 2.01
C ASP A 109 -15.65 9.30 2.77
N LEU A 110 -15.94 9.02 4.06
CA LEU A 110 -15.28 7.96 4.83
C LEU A 110 -15.44 6.56 4.21
N VAL A 111 -16.68 6.21 3.84
CA VAL A 111 -16.99 4.91 3.22
C VAL A 111 -16.34 4.79 1.85
N LYS A 112 -16.41 5.84 1.03
CA LYS A 112 -15.71 5.91 -0.26
C LYS A 112 -14.21 5.73 -0.09
N GLY A 113 -13.64 6.35 0.95
CA GLY A 113 -12.22 6.23 1.26
C GLY A 113 -11.80 4.79 1.51
N ARG A 114 -12.52 4.11 2.41
CA ARG A 114 -12.30 2.69 2.70
C ARG A 114 -12.46 1.80 1.46
N VAL A 115 -13.48 2.04 0.64
CA VAL A 115 -13.69 1.30 -0.61
C VAL A 115 -12.55 1.54 -1.60
N GLY A 116 -12.07 2.78 -1.74
CA GLY A 116 -10.94 3.14 -2.59
C GLY A 116 -9.66 2.41 -2.19
N CYS A 117 -9.31 2.41 -0.90
CA CYS A 117 -8.18 1.62 -0.40
C CYS A 117 -8.38 0.12 -0.67
N GLY A 118 -9.59 -0.41 -0.46
CA GLY A 118 -9.90 -1.81 -0.78
C GLY A 118 -9.69 -2.16 -2.26
N GLN A 119 -10.12 -1.28 -3.16
CA GLN A 119 -9.93 -1.45 -4.60
C GLN A 119 -8.46 -1.38 -4.99
N LEU A 120 -7.68 -0.48 -4.40
CA LEU A 120 -6.25 -0.39 -4.64
C LEU A 120 -5.52 -1.67 -4.20
N ALA A 121 -5.90 -2.27 -3.07
CA ALA A 121 -5.34 -3.55 -2.61
C ALA A 121 -5.60 -4.66 -3.63
N VAL A 122 -6.86 -4.76 -4.09
CA VAL A 122 -7.26 -5.74 -5.11
C VAL A 122 -6.45 -5.56 -6.39
N GLN A 123 -6.31 -4.33 -6.87
CA GLN A 123 -5.52 -4.03 -8.07
C GLN A 123 -4.06 -4.41 -7.91
N CYS A 124 -3.43 -4.08 -6.78
CA CYS A 124 -2.04 -4.43 -6.51
C CYS A 124 -1.83 -5.95 -6.46
N VAL A 125 -2.74 -6.69 -5.80
CA VAL A 125 -2.70 -8.15 -5.71
C VAL A 125 -2.88 -8.79 -7.08
N GLN A 126 -3.88 -8.36 -7.84
CA GLN A 126 -4.18 -8.89 -9.17
C GLN A 126 -3.00 -8.67 -10.13
N ARG A 127 -2.50 -7.44 -10.22
CA ARG A 127 -1.33 -7.09 -11.04
C ARG A 127 -0.13 -7.96 -10.70
N ARG A 128 0.09 -8.23 -9.41
CA ARG A 128 1.24 -9.02 -8.97
C ARG A 128 1.09 -10.50 -9.30
N LEU A 129 -0.11 -11.06 -9.17
CA LEU A 129 -0.40 -12.43 -9.57
C LEU A 129 -0.20 -12.64 -11.07
N GLU A 130 -0.68 -11.71 -11.89
CA GLU A 130 -0.47 -11.73 -13.35
C GLU A 130 1.03 -11.71 -13.70
N ALA A 131 1.78 -10.78 -13.10
CA ALA A 131 3.23 -10.70 -13.33
C ALA A 131 3.99 -11.98 -12.93
N LEU A 132 3.57 -12.67 -11.87
CA LEU A 132 4.18 -13.94 -11.46
C LEU A 132 3.82 -15.09 -12.40
N GLN A 133 2.58 -15.13 -12.91
CA GLN A 133 2.17 -16.12 -13.91
C GLN A 133 2.96 -15.97 -15.22
N ASP A 134 3.20 -14.73 -15.67
CA ASP A 134 3.98 -14.45 -16.88
C ASP A 134 5.46 -14.89 -16.74
N ILE A 135 6.02 -14.78 -15.53
CA ILE A 135 7.37 -15.27 -15.22
C ILE A 135 7.40 -16.80 -15.22
N GLU A 136 6.41 -17.47 -14.60
CA GLU A 136 6.32 -18.94 -14.58
C GLU A 136 6.11 -19.53 -15.98
N ALA A 137 5.40 -18.82 -16.87
CA ALA A 137 5.15 -19.23 -18.26
C ALA A 137 6.38 -19.06 -19.19
N GLY A 138 7.50 -18.50 -18.70
CA GLY A 138 8.72 -18.29 -19.49
C GLY A 138 8.61 -17.16 -20.51
N SER A 139 7.55 -16.34 -20.45
CA SER A 139 7.24 -15.26 -21.39
C SER A 139 7.98 -13.96 -21.07
N ALA A 140 8.46 -13.80 -19.84
CA ALA A 140 9.16 -12.59 -19.40
C ALA A 140 10.69 -12.79 -19.41
N ALA A 141 11.38 -12.03 -20.26
CA ALA A 141 12.84 -11.98 -20.30
C ALA A 141 13.42 -11.46 -18.97
N SER A 142 13.96 -12.36 -18.15
CA SER A 142 15.02 -12.11 -17.15
C SER A 142 14.85 -10.91 -16.20
N SER A 143 13.63 -10.53 -15.80
CA SER A 143 13.49 -9.69 -14.61
C SER A 143 13.64 -10.57 -13.37
N LYS A 144 14.82 -10.51 -12.76
CA LYS A 144 15.12 -11.08 -11.44
C LYS A 144 13.90 -10.87 -10.55
N GLN A 145 13.28 -11.95 -10.07
CA GLN A 145 12.02 -11.91 -9.33
C GLN A 145 12.11 -10.88 -8.20
N ARG A 146 11.51 -9.71 -8.40
CA ARG A 146 11.63 -8.59 -7.47
C ARG A 146 11.05 -9.02 -6.13
N LYS A 147 11.82 -8.88 -5.06
CA LYS A 147 11.40 -9.28 -3.72
C LYS A 147 10.62 -8.12 -3.08
N ASP A 148 9.33 -8.31 -2.91
CA ASP A 148 8.42 -7.40 -2.18
C ASP A 148 7.57 -8.18 -1.16
N LEU A 149 6.95 -7.49 -0.21
CA LEU A 149 6.20 -8.16 0.87
C LEU A 149 5.04 -9.01 0.33
N LEU A 150 4.33 -8.53 -0.70
CA LEU A 150 3.20 -9.23 -1.29
C LEU A 150 3.61 -10.51 -2.02
N THR A 151 4.76 -10.53 -2.69
CA THR A 151 5.31 -11.69 -3.38
C THR A 151 5.60 -12.80 -2.39
N ASN A 152 6.18 -12.45 -1.25
CA ASN A 152 6.37 -13.42 -0.18
C ASN A 152 5.04 -13.97 0.33
N LEU A 153 3.99 -13.16 0.44
CA LEU A 153 2.66 -13.62 0.83
C LEU A 153 2.04 -14.54 -0.22
N ILE A 154 2.16 -14.20 -1.51
CA ILE A 154 1.64 -15.01 -2.62
C ILE A 154 2.33 -16.39 -2.69
N LEU A 155 3.65 -16.41 -2.46
CA LEU A 155 4.45 -17.64 -2.50
C LEU A 155 4.44 -18.43 -1.19
N ALA A 156 4.02 -17.81 -0.09
CA ALA A 156 3.96 -18.45 1.21
C ALA A 156 3.03 -19.67 1.18
N ARG A 157 3.47 -20.73 1.87
CA ARG A 157 2.68 -21.93 2.11
C ARG A 157 2.49 -22.12 3.60
N HIS A 158 1.32 -22.62 3.97
CA HIS A 158 1.06 -23.01 5.34
C HIS A 158 2.03 -24.13 5.76
N PRO A 159 2.69 -24.05 6.93
CA PRO A 159 3.70 -25.03 7.34
C PRO A 159 3.13 -26.44 7.49
N ASP A 160 1.89 -26.56 7.99
CA ASP A 160 1.26 -27.86 8.23
C ASP A 160 0.48 -28.42 7.03
N THR A 161 -0.22 -27.58 6.26
CA THR A 161 -1.11 -28.02 5.16
C THR A 161 -0.48 -27.84 3.77
N GLY A 162 0.57 -27.03 3.64
CA GLY A 162 1.20 -26.70 2.36
C GLY A 162 0.35 -25.81 1.45
N GLU A 163 -0.84 -25.41 1.89
CA GLU A 163 -1.79 -24.59 1.13
C GLU A 163 -1.29 -23.15 0.95
N LYS A 164 -1.63 -22.54 -0.17
CA LYS A 164 -1.38 -21.12 -0.43
C LYS A 164 -2.52 -20.28 0.17
N LEU A 165 -2.23 -19.02 0.48
CA LEU A 165 -3.25 -18.06 0.93
C LEU A 165 -4.32 -17.86 -0.14
N ALA A 166 -5.58 -17.84 0.28
CA ALA A 166 -6.70 -17.52 -0.60
C ALA A 166 -6.65 -16.05 -1.03
N MET A 167 -7.21 -15.75 -2.21
CA MET A 167 -7.26 -14.38 -2.75
C MET A 167 -7.82 -13.36 -1.74
N ARG A 168 -8.90 -13.72 -1.04
CA ARG A 168 -9.53 -12.83 -0.05
C ARG A 168 -8.56 -12.46 1.08
N ASP A 169 -7.78 -13.43 1.54
CA ASP A 169 -6.88 -13.24 2.66
C ASP A 169 -5.62 -12.47 2.20
N LEU A 170 -5.13 -12.72 0.97
CA LEU A 170 -4.10 -11.88 0.33
C LEU A 170 -4.52 -10.42 0.19
N VAL A 171 -5.75 -10.17 -0.26
CA VAL A 171 -6.30 -8.81 -0.35
C VAL A 171 -6.44 -8.18 1.03
N SER A 172 -6.81 -8.95 2.05
CA SER A 172 -6.88 -8.46 3.43
C SER A 172 -5.52 -8.04 3.98
N GLU A 173 -4.47 -8.83 3.74
CA GLU A 173 -3.10 -8.48 4.14
C GLU A 173 -2.57 -7.28 3.33
N ALA A 174 -2.80 -7.26 2.02
CA ALA A 174 -2.45 -6.14 1.15
C ALA A 174 -3.15 -4.84 1.59
N PHE A 175 -4.42 -4.92 1.98
CA PHE A 175 -5.15 -3.79 2.55
C PHE A 175 -4.54 -3.31 3.86
N GLY A 176 -3.97 -4.22 4.68
CA GLY A 176 -3.27 -3.87 5.91
C GLY A 176 -1.93 -3.16 5.71
N PHE A 177 -1.33 -3.26 4.51
CA PHE A 177 -0.10 -2.51 4.17
C PHE A 177 -0.36 -1.06 3.75
N MET A 178 -1.64 -0.66 3.59
CA MET A 178 -2.06 0.70 3.23
C MET A 178 -2.63 1.48 4.41
#